data_AF-A0A2G8LR89-F1
#
_entry.id   AF-A0A2G8LR89-F1
#
_cell.length_a   1.000
_cell.length_b   1.000
_cell.length_c   1.000
_cell.angle_alpha   90.00
_cell.angle_beta   90.00
_cell.angle_gamma   90.00
#
_symmetry.space_group_name_H-M   'P 1'
#
loop_
_entity.id
_entity.type
_entity.pdbx_description
1 polymer ?
#
loop_
_entity_poly.entity_id
_entity_poly.type
_entity_poly.pdbx_seq_one_letter_code
_entity_poly.pdbx_strand_id
1 'polypeptide(L)'
;KSNKQNAEGLTVAELVEFLNEKQRDPRLNEILFPFYTRARVLQIIQRYEQDEDLVAKELLSQDGFCRYLMSDENAPVFLDRLYLYQDMDQPLSHYFINSSHNTYLIGRQFGGKSSVEMYRQVLLAGCRCVELDCWDGRGEDQEPIITHGLAMCTDVLYKDVIQAIKETAFVTSDCPVILSFENHCSKAQQYKIAKYAEEILGDYLLVEPFDDHPLESKVPLPSPNKLKRKILIKNKRLKPEVEKRHMELFLTRPEAAVLDDDDGEEDIDSDDEDEDDDDDDVLLTATNLYPAGVVEIQAYQKGI
;
A
#
# COMPACT_ATOMS: atom_id res chain seq x y z
N LYS A 1 29.91 8.79 57.53
CA LYS A 1 29.53 7.38 57.76
C LYS A 1 28.58 6.94 56.67
N SER A 2 29.08 6.26 55.64
CA SER A 2 28.40 5.19 54.93
C SER A 2 29.47 4.55 54.03
N ASN A 3 29.93 3.37 54.43
CA ASN A 3 30.75 2.50 53.60
C ASN A 3 29.88 2.09 52.41
N LYS A 4 30.05 2.73 51.25
CA LYS A 4 29.75 2.04 49.99
C LYS A 4 30.82 0.95 49.85
N GLN A 5 30.52 -0.23 50.37
CA GLN A 5 31.16 -1.44 49.88
C GLN A 5 31.03 -1.39 48.34
N ASN A 6 32.14 -1.57 47.63
CA ASN A 6 32.10 -1.82 46.18
C ASN A 6 31.17 -3.01 45.99
N ALA A 7 29.92 -2.75 45.60
CA ALA A 7 28.96 -3.81 45.37
C ALA A 7 29.49 -4.66 44.21
N GLU A 8 29.68 -5.96 44.44
CA GLU A 8 30.14 -6.93 43.44
C GLU A 8 29.16 -7.06 42.25
N GLY A 9 27.96 -6.48 42.36
CA GLY A 9 26.94 -6.40 41.31
C GLY A 9 25.66 -5.72 41.80
N LEU A 10 24.69 -5.55 40.90
CA LEU A 10 23.33 -5.10 41.21
C LEU A 10 22.54 -6.22 41.88
N THR A 11 21.82 -5.87 42.94
CA THR A 11 20.91 -6.78 43.63
C THR A 11 19.60 -6.97 42.87
N VAL A 12 18.87 -8.05 43.19
CA VAL A 12 17.53 -8.28 42.64
C VAL A 12 16.57 -7.10 42.92
N ALA A 13 16.65 -6.48 44.10
CA ALA A 13 15.78 -5.36 44.46
C ALA A 13 16.08 -4.12 43.60
N GLU A 14 17.35 -3.77 43.42
CA GLU A 14 17.78 -2.66 42.57
C GLU A 14 17.40 -2.89 41.10
N LEU A 15 17.50 -4.12 40.61
CA LEU A 15 17.06 -4.48 39.26
C LEU A 15 15.54 -4.40 39.10
N VAL A 16 14.76 -4.86 40.08
CA VAL A 16 13.30 -4.70 40.06
C VAL A 16 12.91 -3.23 39.99
N GLU A 17 13.53 -2.38 40.82
CA GLU A 17 13.31 -0.93 40.80
C GLU A 17 13.70 -0.33 39.44
N PHE A 18 14.90 -0.63 38.94
CA PHE A 18 15.38 -0.17 37.65
C PHE A 18 14.42 -0.52 36.49
N LEU A 19 13.98 -1.78 36.42
CA LEU A 19 13.12 -2.24 35.32
C LEU A 19 11.72 -1.62 35.38
N ASN A 20 11.16 -1.47 36.59
CA ASN A 20 9.80 -0.95 36.75
C ASN A 20 9.72 0.57 36.76
N GLU A 21 10.77 1.28 37.17
CA GLU A 21 10.76 2.75 37.28
C GLU A 21 11.55 3.48 36.18
N LYS A 22 12.58 2.84 35.59
CA LYS A 22 13.44 3.49 34.58
C LYS A 22 13.20 2.95 33.18
N GLN A 23 13.06 1.63 33.02
CA GLN A 23 12.91 1.00 31.70
C GLN A 23 11.45 0.92 31.24
N ARG A 24 10.49 0.89 32.18
CA ARG A 24 9.07 0.78 31.86
C ARG A 24 8.54 2.10 31.26
N ASP A 25 7.82 1.99 30.15
CA ASP A 25 6.97 3.09 29.68
C ASP A 25 5.76 3.26 30.62
N PRO A 26 5.61 4.42 31.30
CA PRO A 26 4.56 4.63 32.28
C PRO A 26 3.15 4.66 31.68
N ARG A 27 3.00 4.72 30.35
CA ARG A 27 1.70 4.68 29.66
C ARG A 27 1.13 3.27 29.52
N LEU A 28 1.94 2.24 29.77
CA LEU A 28 1.53 0.85 29.58
C LEU A 28 0.58 0.36 30.68
N ASN A 29 -0.51 -0.27 30.27
CA ASN A 29 -1.47 -0.89 31.18
C ASN A 29 -0.80 -2.00 32.00
N GLU A 30 -1.00 -1.97 33.33
CA GLU A 30 -0.32 -2.86 34.28
C GLU A 30 -0.83 -4.31 34.24
N ILE A 31 -2.02 -4.56 33.71
CA ILE A 31 -2.58 -5.90 33.56
C ILE A 31 -2.04 -6.54 32.27
N LEU A 32 -2.04 -5.80 31.16
CA LEU A 32 -1.52 -6.28 29.88
C LEU A 32 0.02 -6.37 29.87
N PHE A 33 0.68 -5.46 30.57
CA PHE A 33 2.14 -5.40 30.72
C PHE A 33 2.48 -5.42 32.22
N PRO A 34 2.50 -6.59 32.86
CA PRO A 34 2.76 -6.70 34.30
C PRO A 34 4.16 -6.21 34.69
N PHE A 35 4.28 -5.74 35.93
CA PHE A 35 5.57 -5.34 36.49
C PHE A 35 6.53 -6.52 36.61
N TYR A 36 7.83 -6.22 36.50
CA TYR A 36 8.89 -7.17 36.79
C TYR A 36 8.83 -7.60 38.25
N THR A 37 8.79 -8.92 38.46
CA THR A 37 8.81 -9.54 39.79
C THR A 37 10.21 -10.03 40.11
N ARG A 38 10.45 -10.33 41.39
CA ARG A 38 11.67 -11.01 41.84
C ARG A 38 11.97 -12.26 41.01
N ALA A 39 10.95 -13.10 40.78
CA ALA A 39 11.10 -14.32 40.00
C ALA A 39 11.55 -14.04 38.56
N ARG A 40 10.99 -12.99 37.91
CA ARG A 40 11.41 -12.60 36.56
C ARG A 40 12.84 -12.05 36.54
N VAL A 41 13.22 -11.24 37.53
CA VAL A 41 14.59 -10.70 37.61
C VAL A 41 15.63 -11.79 37.86
N LEU A 42 15.30 -12.81 38.67
CA LEU A 42 16.20 -13.97 38.84
C LEU A 42 16.44 -14.70 37.51
N GLN A 43 15.44 -14.80 36.63
CA GLN A 43 15.63 -15.37 35.29
C GLN A 43 16.57 -14.52 34.42
N ILE A 44 16.51 -13.18 34.55
CA ILE A 44 17.44 -12.26 33.86
C ILE A 44 18.87 -12.51 34.36
N ILE A 45 19.07 -12.55 35.68
CA ILE A 45 20.39 -12.83 36.26
C ILE A 45 20.93 -14.16 35.75
N GLN A 46 20.11 -15.21 35.84
CA GLN A 46 20.50 -16.56 35.43
C GLN A 46 20.78 -16.69 33.93
N ARG A 47 20.28 -15.77 33.11
CA ARG A 47 20.50 -15.73 31.66
C ARG A 47 21.72 -14.92 31.25
N TYR A 48 21.98 -13.79 31.92
CA TYR A 48 22.97 -12.80 31.48
C TYR A 48 24.23 -12.73 32.36
N GLU A 49 24.18 -13.25 33.59
CA GLU A 49 25.36 -13.42 34.43
C GLU A 49 26.09 -14.73 34.08
N GLN A 50 27.42 -14.64 33.93
CA GLN A 50 28.28 -15.78 33.59
C GLN A 50 29.05 -16.31 34.80
N ASP A 51 29.20 -15.52 35.86
CA ASP A 51 29.81 -15.95 37.11
C ASP A 51 28.80 -16.72 37.98
N GLU A 52 29.01 -18.03 38.14
CA GLU A 52 28.13 -18.91 38.92
C GLU A 52 28.03 -18.51 40.40
N ASP A 53 29.09 -17.94 41.00
CA ASP A 53 29.07 -17.49 42.39
C ASP A 53 28.18 -16.26 42.55
N LEU A 54 28.19 -15.35 41.56
CA LEU A 54 27.29 -14.18 41.54
C LEU A 54 25.84 -14.59 41.29
N VAL A 55 25.61 -15.56 40.40
CA VAL A 55 24.26 -16.15 40.21
C VAL A 55 23.74 -16.75 41.53
N ALA A 56 24.58 -17.51 42.24
CA ALA A 56 24.21 -18.11 43.53
C ALA A 56 23.93 -17.07 44.63
N LYS A 57 24.61 -15.91 44.56
CA LYS A 57 24.37 -14.74 45.43
C LYS A 57 23.21 -13.85 44.94
N GLU A 58 22.58 -14.17 43.81
CA GLU A 58 21.54 -13.37 43.16
C GLU A 58 21.99 -11.93 42.82
N LEU A 59 23.22 -11.78 42.33
CA LEU A 59 23.81 -10.51 41.89
C LEU A 59 24.04 -10.51 40.38
N LEU A 60 23.88 -9.33 39.76
CA LEU A 60 24.25 -9.10 38.36
C LEU A 60 25.46 -8.18 38.28
N SER A 61 26.57 -8.68 37.76
CA SER A 61 27.78 -7.89 37.53
C SER A 61 27.56 -6.76 36.51
N GLN A 62 28.51 -5.85 36.43
CA GLN A 62 28.54 -4.83 35.37
C GLN A 62 28.48 -5.46 33.97
N ASP A 63 29.25 -6.52 33.74
CA ASP A 63 29.28 -7.20 32.44
C ASP A 63 27.96 -7.91 32.15
N GLY A 64 27.38 -8.57 33.16
CA GLY A 64 26.04 -9.17 33.05
C GLY A 64 24.96 -8.13 32.73
N PHE A 65 25.04 -6.95 33.36
CA PHE A 65 24.15 -5.84 33.08
C PHE A 65 24.33 -5.28 31.67
N CYS A 66 25.57 -5.11 31.18
CA CYS A 66 25.84 -4.74 29.80
C CYS A 66 25.25 -5.76 28.80
N ARG A 67 25.38 -7.06 29.06
CA ARG A 67 24.76 -8.11 28.23
C ARG A 67 23.24 -8.00 28.21
N TYR A 68 22.60 -7.76 29.36
CA TYR A 68 21.16 -7.51 29.43
C TYR A 68 20.75 -6.27 28.61
N LEU A 69 21.45 -5.15 28.78
CA LEU A 69 21.12 -3.90 28.06
C LEU A 69 21.21 -4.03 26.54
N MET A 70 22.10 -4.89 26.03
CA MET A 70 22.27 -5.16 24.60
C MET A 70 21.40 -6.32 24.08
N SER A 71 20.58 -6.93 24.93
CA SER A 71 19.74 -8.08 24.56
C SER A 71 18.37 -7.65 23.99
N ASP A 72 17.71 -8.59 23.33
CA ASP A 72 16.33 -8.42 22.82
C ASP A 72 15.31 -8.11 23.93
N GLU A 73 15.60 -8.48 25.19
CA GLU A 73 14.72 -8.16 26.32
C GLU A 73 14.73 -6.67 26.70
N ASN A 74 15.74 -5.93 26.25
CA ASN A 74 15.86 -4.49 26.45
C ASN A 74 15.82 -3.73 25.11
N ALA A 75 15.14 -4.29 24.10
CA ALA A 75 14.97 -3.63 22.82
C ALA A 75 14.25 -2.27 22.98
N PRO A 76 14.64 -1.24 22.22
CA PRO A 76 14.01 0.08 22.28
C PRO A 76 12.58 0.10 21.68
N VAL A 77 12.14 -1.02 21.11
CA VAL A 77 10.84 -1.20 20.46
C VAL A 77 10.21 -2.52 20.88
N PHE A 78 8.89 -2.59 20.80
CA PHE A 78 8.14 -3.82 20.95
C PHE A 78 8.40 -4.74 19.77
N LEU A 79 9.10 -5.85 19.99
CA LEU A 79 9.49 -6.78 18.92
C LEU A 79 8.29 -7.47 18.26
N ASP A 80 7.19 -7.67 18.99
CA ASP A 80 5.92 -8.18 18.47
C ASP A 80 5.21 -7.20 17.52
N ARG A 81 5.53 -5.89 17.62
CA ARG A 81 5.00 -4.84 16.75
C ARG A 81 5.85 -4.58 15.50
N LEU A 82 6.92 -5.34 15.31
CA LEU A 82 7.71 -5.31 14.07
C LEU A 82 7.01 -6.07 12.93
N TYR A 83 6.14 -7.02 13.26
CA TYR A 83 5.28 -7.73 12.32
C TYR A 83 3.91 -7.08 12.23
N LEU A 84 3.07 -7.51 11.30
CA LEU A 84 1.71 -7.02 11.14
C LEU A 84 0.87 -7.31 12.39
N TYR A 85 0.61 -6.28 13.20
CA TYR A 85 -0.14 -6.37 14.47
C TYR A 85 -1.43 -5.54 14.49
N GLN A 86 -1.63 -4.72 13.46
CA GLN A 86 -2.78 -3.84 13.34
C GLN A 86 -4.00 -4.63 12.84
N ASP A 87 -5.20 -4.16 13.20
CA ASP A 87 -6.44 -4.63 12.60
C ASP A 87 -6.43 -4.26 11.11
N MET A 88 -6.58 -5.25 10.22
CA MET A 88 -6.56 -5.10 8.76
C MET A 88 -7.93 -5.37 8.12
N ASP A 89 -9.00 -5.39 8.93
CA ASP A 89 -10.38 -5.62 8.50
C ASP A 89 -11.25 -4.35 8.47
N GLN A 90 -10.69 -3.19 8.84
CA GLN A 90 -11.39 -1.90 8.65
C GLN A 90 -11.43 -1.51 7.16
N PRO A 91 -12.34 -0.61 6.75
CA PRO A 91 -12.37 -0.10 5.38
C PRO A 91 -11.03 0.52 4.95
N LEU A 92 -10.65 0.38 3.67
CA LEU A 92 -9.35 0.86 3.16
C LEU A 92 -9.07 2.34 3.48
N SER A 93 -10.10 3.18 3.54
CA SER A 93 -10.01 4.61 3.88
C SER A 93 -9.52 4.90 5.31
N HIS A 94 -9.43 3.90 6.19
CA HIS A 94 -8.97 4.06 7.57
C HIS A 94 -7.45 3.91 7.73
N TYR A 95 -6.73 3.65 6.63
CA TYR A 95 -5.30 3.35 6.67
C TYR A 95 -4.48 4.42 5.96
N PHE A 96 -3.31 4.75 6.53
CA PHE A 96 -2.28 5.44 5.77
C PHE A 96 -1.60 4.46 4.82
N ILE A 97 -1.56 4.80 3.53
CA ILE A 97 -1.00 3.97 2.47
C ILE A 97 0.32 4.59 2.02
N ASN A 98 1.41 3.82 2.14
CA ASN A 98 2.72 4.21 1.63
C ASN A 98 2.65 4.38 0.11
N SER A 99 2.86 5.60 -0.39
CA SER A 99 2.55 6.00 -1.76
C SER A 99 3.74 6.70 -2.42
N SER A 100 3.97 6.42 -3.70
CA SER A 100 5.05 6.98 -4.50
C SER A 100 4.46 7.85 -5.61
N HIS A 101 5.07 9.02 -5.82
CA HIS A 101 4.72 9.98 -6.87
C HIS A 101 5.79 9.95 -7.96
N ASN A 102 5.38 10.01 -9.23
CA ASN A 102 6.21 9.85 -10.42
C ASN A 102 7.21 8.69 -10.28
N THR A 103 6.69 7.51 -9.93
CA THR A 103 7.47 6.33 -9.51
C THR A 103 8.55 5.94 -10.52
N TYR A 104 8.32 6.18 -11.80
CA TYR A 104 9.25 5.86 -12.88
C TYR A 104 10.53 6.72 -12.85
N LEU A 105 10.54 7.91 -12.25
CA LEU A 105 11.68 8.83 -12.32
C LEU A 105 12.81 8.47 -11.35
N ILE A 106 14.04 8.42 -11.88
CA ILE A 106 15.29 8.40 -11.12
C ILE A 106 15.90 9.80 -11.17
N GLY A 107 15.68 10.58 -10.11
CA GLY A 107 16.33 11.87 -9.89
C GLY A 107 15.43 13.07 -10.15
N ARG A 108 15.78 13.89 -11.15
CA ARG A 108 15.16 15.20 -11.39
C ARG A 108 13.82 15.05 -12.14
N GLN A 109 12.90 15.98 -11.86
CA GLN A 109 11.62 16.09 -12.58
C GLN A 109 11.79 16.55 -14.04
N PHE A 110 12.90 17.21 -14.37
CA PHE A 110 13.22 17.67 -15.73
C PHE A 110 14.55 17.07 -16.19
N GLY A 111 14.57 16.53 -17.42
CA GLY A 111 15.74 15.86 -17.98
C GLY A 111 16.19 14.62 -17.19
N GLY A 112 15.28 14.05 -16.39
CA GLY A 112 15.52 12.87 -15.58
C GLY A 112 15.51 11.58 -16.38
N LYS A 113 15.97 10.49 -15.77
CA LYS A 113 15.86 9.15 -16.37
C LYS A 113 14.66 8.44 -15.81
N SER A 114 13.82 7.88 -16.66
CA SER A 114 12.78 6.93 -16.26
C SER A 114 13.35 5.51 -16.20
N SER A 115 12.84 4.68 -15.30
CA SER A 115 13.33 3.33 -15.09
C SER A 115 12.25 2.36 -14.64
N VAL A 116 12.18 1.23 -15.33
CA VAL A 116 11.37 0.06 -14.93
C VAL A 116 11.79 -0.46 -13.55
N GLU A 117 13.10 -0.45 -13.26
CA GLU A 117 13.63 -0.99 -12.02
C GLU A 117 13.16 -0.22 -10.79
N MET A 118 12.82 1.07 -10.94
CA MET A 118 12.34 1.86 -9.82
C MET A 118 11.03 1.31 -9.26
N TYR A 119 10.12 0.78 -10.11
CA TYR A 119 8.91 0.11 -9.66
C TYR A 119 9.19 -1.11 -8.78
N ARG A 120 10.19 -1.93 -9.15
CA ARG A 120 10.61 -3.06 -8.33
C ARG A 120 11.09 -2.60 -6.96
N GLN A 121 11.99 -1.62 -6.94
CA GLN A 121 12.60 -1.12 -5.71
C GLN A 121 11.58 -0.50 -4.75
N VAL A 122 10.64 0.32 -5.24
CA VAL A 122 9.64 0.94 -4.36
C VAL A 122 8.66 -0.10 -3.80
N LEU A 123 8.26 -1.10 -4.59
CA LEU A 123 7.37 -2.16 -4.13
C LEU A 123 8.07 -3.06 -3.10
N LEU A 124 9.34 -3.41 -3.33
CA LEU A 124 10.16 -4.14 -2.36
C LEU A 124 10.36 -3.37 -1.06
N ALA A 125 10.48 -2.04 -1.11
CA ALA A 125 10.53 -1.17 0.06
C ALA A 125 9.18 -1.05 0.81
N GLY A 126 8.11 -1.68 0.31
CA GLY A 126 6.80 -1.71 0.96
C GLY A 126 5.83 -0.61 0.50
N CYS A 127 6.13 0.12 -0.57
CA CYS A 127 5.18 1.06 -1.19
C CYS A 127 3.98 0.28 -1.75
N ARG A 128 2.76 0.78 -1.56
CA ARG A 128 1.48 0.15 -1.95
C ARG A 128 0.66 0.98 -2.95
N CYS A 129 1.10 2.18 -3.30
CA CYS A 129 0.50 2.98 -4.36
C CYS A 129 1.61 3.55 -5.25
N VAL A 130 1.59 3.22 -6.54
CA VAL A 130 2.60 3.64 -7.52
C VAL A 130 1.94 4.36 -8.69
N GLU A 131 2.64 5.31 -9.26
CA GLU A 131 2.13 6.20 -10.31
C GLU A 131 2.66 5.80 -11.69
N LEU A 132 1.81 5.89 -12.72
CA LEU A 132 2.10 5.54 -14.10
C LEU A 132 1.57 6.63 -15.04
N ASP A 133 2.47 7.47 -15.53
CA ASP A 133 2.14 8.52 -16.50
C ASP A 133 2.22 7.93 -17.91
N CYS A 134 1.09 7.48 -18.42
CA CYS A 134 0.99 6.74 -19.66
C CYS A 134 0.83 7.70 -20.84
N TRP A 135 1.68 7.56 -21.84
CA TRP A 135 1.68 8.37 -23.07
C TRP A 135 1.71 7.49 -24.30
N ASP A 136 1.21 8.03 -25.42
CA ASP A 136 1.28 7.36 -26.71
C ASP A 136 2.74 7.09 -27.13
N GLY A 137 3.00 5.85 -27.50
CA GLY A 137 4.24 5.42 -28.14
C GLY A 137 4.46 6.10 -29.47
N ARG A 138 5.69 6.58 -29.69
CA ARG A 138 6.10 7.28 -30.93
C ARG A 138 6.73 6.37 -31.98
N GLY A 139 6.91 5.08 -31.67
CA GLY A 139 7.49 4.08 -32.57
C GLY A 139 6.51 3.58 -33.63
N GLU A 140 7.02 2.87 -34.64
CA GLU A 140 6.20 2.24 -35.69
C GLU A 140 5.22 1.19 -35.13
N ASP A 141 5.59 0.57 -34.02
CA ASP A 141 4.78 -0.41 -33.28
C ASP A 141 3.71 0.21 -32.38
N GLN A 142 3.75 1.54 -32.17
CA GLN A 142 2.83 2.29 -31.32
C GLN A 142 2.67 1.65 -29.93
N GLU A 143 3.78 1.26 -29.30
CA GLU A 143 3.77 0.67 -27.96
C GLU A 143 3.66 1.74 -26.88
N PRO A 144 2.68 1.66 -25.95
CA PRO A 144 2.51 2.66 -24.90
C PRO A 144 3.75 2.80 -24.02
N ILE A 145 4.06 4.05 -23.66
CA ILE A 145 5.24 4.40 -22.87
C ILE A 145 4.85 5.07 -21.54
N ILE A 146 5.78 5.07 -20.60
CA ILE A 146 5.71 5.86 -19.37
C ILE A 146 6.85 6.87 -19.34
N THR A 147 6.49 8.14 -19.13
CA THR A 147 7.43 9.27 -19.08
C THR A 147 6.79 10.49 -18.44
N HIS A 148 7.61 11.46 -18.03
CA HIS A 148 7.11 12.76 -17.60
C HIS A 148 6.94 13.65 -18.84
N GLY A 149 5.69 13.82 -19.28
CA GLY A 149 5.35 14.55 -20.50
C GLY A 149 5.99 15.93 -20.56
N LEU A 150 6.46 16.33 -21.74
CA LEU A 150 7.05 17.65 -22.01
C LEU A 150 8.31 18.02 -21.19
N ALA A 151 8.81 17.14 -20.31
CA ALA A 151 9.89 17.42 -19.38
C ALA A 151 11.28 16.89 -19.81
N MET A 152 11.40 16.40 -21.06
CA MET A 152 12.63 15.83 -21.63
C MET A 152 13.20 14.64 -20.84
N CYS A 153 12.35 13.89 -20.13
CA CYS A 153 12.75 12.65 -19.47
C CYS A 153 12.89 11.51 -20.48
N THR A 154 13.61 10.44 -20.12
CA THR A 154 13.66 9.23 -20.97
C THR A 154 12.37 8.43 -20.84
N ASP A 155 12.07 7.60 -21.83
CA ASP A 155 10.86 6.79 -21.86
C ASP A 155 11.16 5.35 -21.43
N VAL A 156 10.18 4.69 -20.82
CA VAL A 156 10.18 3.23 -20.59
C VAL A 156 8.89 2.62 -21.13
N LEU A 157 8.92 1.36 -21.56
CA LEU A 157 7.72 0.69 -22.07
C LEU A 157 6.76 0.37 -20.94
N TYR A 158 5.47 0.67 -21.14
CA TYR A 158 4.40 0.35 -20.19
C TYR A 158 4.38 -1.16 -19.86
N LYS A 159 4.54 -2.00 -20.89
CA LYS A 159 4.54 -3.45 -20.77
C LYS A 159 5.61 -3.96 -19.80
N ASP A 160 6.81 -3.41 -19.88
CA ASP A 160 7.93 -3.79 -19.01
C ASP A 160 7.68 -3.34 -17.56
N VAL A 161 7.05 -2.18 -17.38
CA VAL A 161 6.65 -1.67 -16.06
C VAL A 161 5.60 -2.57 -15.41
N ILE A 162 4.55 -2.97 -16.12
CA ILE A 162 3.52 -3.87 -15.57
C ILE A 162 4.11 -5.24 -15.24
N GLN A 163 5.02 -5.75 -16.08
CA GLN A 163 5.73 -7.00 -15.80
C GLN A 163 6.58 -6.89 -14.52
N ALA A 164 7.32 -5.78 -14.35
CA ALA A 164 8.08 -5.52 -13.14
C ALA A 164 7.18 -5.43 -11.90
N ILE A 165 6.02 -4.76 -12.00
CA ILE A 165 5.04 -4.67 -10.92
C ILE A 165 4.55 -6.06 -10.54
N LYS A 166 4.16 -6.91 -11.50
CA LYS A 166 3.71 -8.29 -11.24
C LYS A 166 4.73 -9.09 -10.44
N GLU A 167 6.01 -8.96 -10.79
CA GLU A 167 7.11 -9.68 -10.15
C GLU A 167 7.30 -9.30 -8.67
N THR A 168 7.09 -8.04 -8.32
CA THR A 168 7.47 -7.52 -6.98
C THR A 168 6.31 -7.04 -6.11
N ALA A 169 5.09 -6.90 -6.65
CA ALA A 169 3.93 -6.33 -5.94
C ALA A 169 3.70 -6.98 -4.57
N PHE A 170 3.87 -8.30 -4.47
CA PHE A 170 3.54 -9.07 -3.27
C PHE A 170 4.73 -9.83 -2.67
N VAL A 171 5.97 -9.40 -2.93
CA VAL A 171 7.18 -10.06 -2.39
C VAL A 171 7.37 -9.75 -0.90
N THR A 172 7.18 -8.49 -0.50
CA THR A 172 7.42 -8.03 0.88
C THR A 172 6.15 -7.73 1.67
N SER A 173 4.98 -7.71 1.02
CA SER A 173 3.68 -7.49 1.65
C SER A 173 2.55 -8.04 0.79
N ASP A 174 1.60 -8.76 1.41
CA ASP A 174 0.40 -9.28 0.74
C ASP A 174 -0.74 -8.24 0.65
N CYS A 175 -0.58 -7.06 1.23
CA CYS A 175 -1.58 -5.99 1.15
C CYS A 175 -1.78 -5.51 -0.30
N PRO A 176 -2.96 -4.98 -0.64
CA PRO A 176 -3.27 -4.54 -2.01
C PRO A 176 -2.30 -3.48 -2.52
N VAL A 177 -2.14 -3.46 -3.85
CA VAL A 177 -1.39 -2.43 -4.57
C VAL A 177 -2.35 -1.59 -5.42
N ILE A 178 -2.15 -0.28 -5.43
CA ILE A 178 -2.91 0.67 -6.21
C ILE A 178 -2.01 1.21 -7.33
N LEU A 179 -2.49 1.14 -8.56
CA LEU A 179 -1.84 1.75 -9.73
C LEU A 179 -2.57 3.06 -10.03
N SER A 180 -1.93 4.20 -9.76
CA SER A 180 -2.43 5.53 -10.08
C SER A 180 -2.04 5.87 -11.51
N PHE A 181 -3.00 5.84 -12.44
CA PHE A 181 -2.76 6.19 -13.82
C PHE A 181 -2.97 7.69 -14.05
N GLU A 182 -1.99 8.31 -14.69
CA GLU A 182 -2.15 9.58 -15.39
C GLU A 182 -2.15 9.28 -16.89
N ASN A 183 -3.34 9.24 -17.49
CA ASN A 183 -3.54 8.66 -18.82
C ASN A 183 -3.63 9.75 -19.91
N HIS A 184 -2.65 9.76 -20.81
CA HIS A 184 -2.57 10.66 -21.98
C HIS A 184 -2.55 9.88 -23.30
N CYS A 185 -2.95 8.61 -23.29
CA CYS A 185 -2.97 7.76 -24.48
C CYS A 185 -4.22 7.96 -25.32
N SER A 186 -4.09 7.82 -26.64
CA SER A 186 -5.19 7.63 -27.59
C SER A 186 -6.02 6.39 -27.25
N LYS A 187 -7.29 6.32 -27.70
CA LYS A 187 -8.18 5.16 -27.46
C LYS A 187 -7.55 3.83 -27.89
N ALA A 188 -6.87 3.81 -29.04
CA ALA A 188 -6.20 2.61 -29.54
C ALA A 188 -5.07 2.11 -28.61
N GLN A 189 -4.30 3.03 -28.02
CA GLN A 189 -3.24 2.67 -27.08
C GLN A 189 -3.77 2.41 -25.67
N GLN A 190 -4.88 3.04 -25.26
CA GLN A 190 -5.60 2.68 -24.03
C GLN A 190 -6.08 1.22 -24.07
N TYR A 191 -6.56 0.74 -25.23
CA TYR A 191 -6.91 -0.67 -25.41
C TYR A 191 -5.70 -1.59 -25.21
N LYS A 192 -4.53 -1.23 -25.75
CA LYS A 192 -3.29 -1.98 -25.52
C LYS A 192 -2.90 -2.00 -24.04
N ILE A 193 -3.00 -0.87 -23.34
CA ILE A 193 -2.73 -0.75 -21.90
C ILE A 193 -3.64 -1.69 -21.12
N ALA A 194 -4.95 -1.65 -21.35
CA ALA A 194 -5.92 -2.51 -20.68
C ALA A 194 -5.63 -4.00 -20.93
N LYS A 195 -5.40 -4.37 -22.19
CA LYS A 195 -5.04 -5.74 -22.58
C LYS A 195 -3.77 -6.24 -21.87
N TYR A 196 -2.72 -5.42 -21.83
CA TYR A 196 -1.49 -5.79 -21.13
C TYR A 196 -1.69 -5.91 -19.62
N ALA A 197 -2.49 -5.03 -19.00
CA ALA A 197 -2.82 -5.15 -17.59
C ALA A 197 -3.54 -6.47 -17.29
N GLU A 198 -4.55 -6.84 -18.08
CA GLU A 198 -5.29 -8.10 -17.93
C GLU A 198 -4.40 -9.33 -18.14
N GLU A 199 -3.67 -9.39 -19.26
CA GLU A 199 -2.84 -10.55 -19.62
C GLU A 199 -1.68 -10.74 -18.64
N ILE A 200 -1.03 -9.65 -18.23
CA ILE A 200 0.15 -9.72 -17.37
C ILE A 200 -0.26 -9.87 -15.92
N LEU A 201 -1.15 -9.04 -15.38
CA LEU A 201 -1.49 -9.11 -13.94
C LEU A 201 -2.39 -10.30 -13.63
N GLY A 202 -3.22 -10.76 -14.58
CA GLY A 202 -4.09 -11.92 -14.43
C GLY A 202 -4.94 -11.84 -13.17
N ASP A 203 -4.95 -12.92 -12.37
CA ASP A 203 -5.75 -13.03 -11.14
C ASP A 203 -5.43 -11.98 -10.06
N TYR A 204 -4.29 -11.30 -10.16
CA TYR A 204 -3.98 -10.19 -9.26
C TYR A 204 -4.80 -8.95 -9.59
N LEU A 205 -5.19 -8.73 -10.84
CA LEU A 205 -6.00 -7.58 -11.21
C LEU A 205 -7.43 -7.75 -10.65
N LEU A 206 -7.92 -6.72 -9.95
CA LEU A 206 -9.32 -6.68 -9.53
C LEU A 206 -10.16 -6.07 -10.66
N VAL A 207 -10.91 -6.93 -11.35
CA VAL A 207 -11.71 -6.55 -12.54
C VAL A 207 -13.20 -6.31 -12.24
N GLU A 208 -13.69 -6.84 -11.11
CA GLU A 208 -15.08 -6.75 -10.70
C GLU A 208 -15.16 -6.42 -9.20
N PRO A 209 -16.19 -5.68 -8.76
CA PRO A 209 -16.45 -5.48 -7.35
C PRO A 209 -16.82 -6.80 -6.67
N PHE A 210 -16.69 -6.86 -5.35
CA PHE A 210 -17.20 -8.00 -4.59
C PHE A 210 -18.71 -7.89 -4.41
N ASP A 211 -19.43 -9.03 -4.40
CA ASP A 211 -20.88 -9.07 -4.21
C ASP A 211 -21.38 -8.32 -2.96
N ASP A 212 -20.58 -8.35 -1.88
CA ASP A 212 -20.88 -7.69 -0.60
C ASP A 212 -20.31 -6.27 -0.49
N HIS A 213 -19.62 -5.79 -1.54
CA HIS A 213 -19.12 -4.41 -1.67
C HIS A 213 -19.45 -3.87 -3.07
N PRO A 214 -20.75 -3.76 -3.42
CA PRO A 214 -21.15 -3.19 -4.71
C PRO A 214 -20.74 -1.71 -4.79
N LEU A 215 -20.55 -1.21 -6.01
CA LEU A 215 -20.16 0.18 -6.29
C LEU A 215 -21.36 1.13 -6.15
N GLU A 216 -21.92 1.20 -4.94
CA GLU A 216 -23.10 2.01 -4.61
C GLU A 216 -22.77 3.05 -3.53
N SER A 217 -23.53 4.14 -3.51
CA SER A 217 -23.33 5.21 -2.53
C SER A 217 -23.46 4.67 -1.10
N LYS A 218 -22.55 5.12 -0.22
CA LYS A 218 -22.48 4.76 1.22
C LYS A 218 -22.09 3.30 1.51
N VAL A 219 -21.76 2.49 0.51
CA VAL A 219 -21.10 1.21 0.73
C VAL A 219 -19.62 1.49 1.07
N PRO A 220 -19.09 0.97 2.20
CA PRO A 220 -17.71 1.22 2.58
C PRO A 220 -16.74 0.50 1.63
N LEU A 221 -15.50 1.01 1.54
CA LEU A 221 -14.44 0.34 0.79
C LEU A 221 -14.10 -1.03 1.42
N PRO A 222 -13.77 -2.06 0.63
CA PRO A 222 -13.25 -3.32 1.13
C PRO A 222 -12.03 -3.14 2.04
N SER A 223 -11.84 -4.05 2.98
CA SER A 223 -10.67 -4.02 3.86
C SER A 223 -9.38 -4.45 3.14
N PRO A 224 -8.20 -4.05 3.64
CA PRO A 224 -6.92 -4.58 3.13
C PRO A 224 -6.85 -6.12 3.15
N ASN A 225 -7.41 -6.78 4.16
CA ASN A 225 -7.48 -8.23 4.23
C ASN A 225 -8.32 -8.84 3.09
N LYS A 226 -9.46 -8.23 2.76
CA LYS A 226 -10.33 -8.67 1.66
C LYS A 226 -9.69 -8.45 0.28
N LEU A 227 -8.87 -7.41 0.16
CA LEU A 227 -8.11 -7.05 -1.04
C LEU A 227 -6.71 -7.69 -1.09
N LYS A 228 -6.43 -8.71 -0.27
CA LYS A 228 -5.11 -9.36 -0.26
C LYS A 228 -4.71 -9.83 -1.65
N ARG A 229 -3.48 -9.48 -2.03
CA ARG A 229 -2.86 -9.82 -3.32
C ARG A 229 -3.68 -9.35 -4.53
N LYS A 230 -4.45 -8.26 -4.37
CA LYS A 230 -5.15 -7.59 -5.45
C LYS A 230 -4.45 -6.30 -5.86
N ILE A 231 -4.50 -6.02 -7.15
CA ILE A 231 -4.04 -4.80 -7.79
C ILE A 231 -5.27 -4.03 -8.25
N LEU A 232 -5.40 -2.80 -7.79
CA LEU A 232 -6.49 -1.90 -8.09
C LEU A 232 -5.99 -0.82 -9.07
N ILE A 233 -6.81 -0.45 -10.04
CA ILE A 233 -6.49 0.60 -11.01
C ILE A 233 -7.25 1.85 -10.60
N LYS A 234 -6.53 2.94 -10.33
CA LYS A 234 -7.11 4.29 -10.20
C LYS A 234 -6.92 5.00 -11.53
N ASN A 235 -8.00 5.17 -12.28
CA ASN A 235 -8.05 5.93 -13.54
C ASN A 235 -9.42 6.60 -13.70
N LYS A 236 -9.56 7.52 -14.67
CA LYS A 236 -10.85 8.08 -15.05
C LYS A 236 -11.79 6.97 -15.54
N ARG A 237 -13.08 7.06 -15.19
CA ARG A 237 -14.14 6.14 -15.62
C ARG A 237 -15.24 6.92 -16.35
N LEU A 238 -15.85 6.30 -17.35
CA LEU A 238 -17.01 6.85 -18.05
C LEU A 238 -18.25 6.79 -17.13
N LYS A 239 -19.26 7.64 -17.41
CA LYS A 239 -20.57 7.52 -16.77
C LYS A 239 -21.14 6.11 -17.04
N PRO A 240 -21.84 5.47 -16.07
CA PRO A 240 -22.28 4.07 -16.19
C PRO A 240 -23.09 3.77 -17.47
N GLU A 241 -23.93 4.71 -17.90
CA GLU A 241 -24.75 4.57 -19.11
C GLU A 241 -23.90 4.54 -20.39
N VAL A 242 -22.88 5.41 -20.44
CA VAL A 242 -21.93 5.50 -21.55
C VAL A 242 -21.05 4.25 -21.57
N GLU A 243 -20.54 3.83 -20.41
CA GLU A 243 -19.76 2.60 -20.25
C GLU A 243 -20.54 1.39 -20.77
N LYS A 244 -21.81 1.25 -20.37
CA LYS A 244 -22.68 0.16 -20.85
C LYS A 244 -22.85 0.18 -22.36
N ARG A 245 -23.12 1.35 -22.96
CA ARG A 245 -23.27 1.49 -24.41
C ARG A 245 -21.96 1.14 -25.15
N HIS A 246 -20.82 1.64 -24.66
CA HIS A 246 -19.51 1.34 -25.25
C HIS A 246 -19.16 -0.15 -25.13
N MET A 247 -19.48 -0.79 -24.00
CA MET A 247 -19.29 -2.23 -23.81
C MET A 247 -20.17 -3.05 -24.76
N GLU A 248 -21.45 -2.69 -24.92
CA GLU A 248 -22.35 -3.38 -25.85
C GLU A 248 -21.86 -3.24 -27.30
N LEU A 249 -21.40 -2.05 -27.69
CA LEU A 249 -20.78 -1.81 -29.00
C LEU A 249 -19.50 -2.64 -29.20
N PHE A 250 -18.65 -2.72 -28.17
CA PHE A 250 -17.43 -3.52 -28.20
C PHE A 250 -17.73 -5.02 -28.37
N LEU A 251 -18.69 -5.57 -27.61
CA LEU A 251 -19.06 -6.98 -27.68
C LEU A 251 -19.72 -7.36 -29.03
N THR A 252 -20.44 -6.42 -29.64
CA THR A 252 -21.13 -6.66 -30.92
C THR A 252 -20.28 -6.35 -32.15
N ARG A 253 -19.36 -5.39 -32.07
CA ARG A 253 -18.45 -4.98 -33.16
C ARG A 253 -17.09 -4.51 -32.61
N PRO A 254 -16.17 -5.45 -32.28
CA PRO A 254 -14.84 -5.10 -31.76
C PRO A 254 -14.04 -4.20 -32.70
N GLU A 255 -14.22 -4.36 -34.02
CA GLU A 255 -13.52 -3.59 -35.06
C GLU A 255 -14.08 -2.16 -35.22
N ALA A 256 -15.33 -1.90 -34.83
CA ALA A 256 -15.96 -0.58 -34.94
C ALA A 256 -15.72 0.30 -33.72
N ALA A 257 -15.57 -0.28 -32.52
CA ALA A 257 -15.27 0.45 -31.29
C ALA A 257 -13.89 1.15 -31.31
N VAL A 258 -12.98 0.70 -32.18
CA VAL A 258 -11.64 1.27 -32.38
C VAL A 258 -11.65 2.40 -33.44
N LEU A 259 -12.73 2.55 -34.21
CA LEU A 259 -12.80 3.46 -35.37
C LEU A 259 -13.69 4.70 -35.16
N ASP A 260 -14.36 4.86 -34.01
CA ASP A 260 -15.00 6.14 -33.63
C ASP A 260 -13.93 7.14 -33.11
N ASP A 261 -13.14 7.62 -34.07
CA ASP A 261 -12.18 8.73 -33.94
C ASP A 261 -12.86 10.11 -34.06
N ASP A 262 -14.20 10.19 -34.18
CA ASP A 262 -14.92 11.45 -34.51
C ASP A 262 -16.18 11.76 -33.67
N ASP A 263 -16.28 11.26 -32.44
CA ASP A 263 -17.22 11.87 -31.47
C ASP A 263 -16.41 12.83 -30.60
N GLY A 264 -16.59 14.12 -30.91
CA GLY A 264 -15.82 15.25 -30.39
C GLY A 264 -15.64 15.21 -28.88
N GLU A 265 -14.48 15.73 -28.47
CA GLU A 265 -14.26 16.23 -27.11
C GLU A 265 -15.39 17.20 -26.76
N GLU A 266 -16.42 16.72 -26.07
CA GLU A 266 -17.08 17.56 -25.09
C GLU A 266 -16.14 17.60 -23.89
N ASP A 267 -15.26 18.62 -23.90
CA ASP A 267 -14.66 19.17 -22.71
C ASP A 267 -15.78 19.44 -21.69
N ILE A 268 -16.03 18.50 -20.77
CA ILE A 268 -16.77 18.77 -19.54
C ILE A 268 -15.78 19.45 -18.58
N ASP A 269 -15.41 20.67 -18.95
CA ASP A 269 -14.85 21.70 -18.08
C ASP A 269 -15.51 23.02 -18.50
N SER A 270 -16.83 23.11 -18.29
CA SER A 270 -17.53 24.39 -18.17
C SER A 270 -18.71 24.23 -17.21
N ASP A 271 -18.54 24.88 -16.07
CA ASP A 271 -19.54 25.50 -15.20
C ASP A 271 -20.66 24.61 -14.62
N ASP A 272 -20.55 24.43 -13.29
CA ASP A 272 -21.69 24.31 -12.38
C ASP A 272 -22.72 25.44 -12.68
N GLU A 273 -23.81 25.15 -13.37
CA GLU A 273 -25.09 25.82 -13.12
C GLU A 273 -26.24 24.83 -13.23
N ASP A 274 -27.10 24.89 -12.20
CA ASP A 274 -28.30 24.10 -11.98
C ASP A 274 -29.25 24.09 -13.18
N GLU A 275 -29.89 22.96 -13.46
CA GLU A 275 -31.31 22.94 -13.82
C GLU A 275 -31.93 21.54 -13.64
N ASP A 276 -32.98 21.51 -12.82
CA ASP A 276 -33.95 20.44 -12.65
C ASP A 276 -34.74 20.20 -13.96
N ASP A 277 -35.04 18.94 -14.32
CA ASP A 277 -36.42 18.45 -14.57
C ASP A 277 -36.46 17.03 -15.16
N ASP A 278 -37.20 16.19 -14.43
CA ASP A 278 -38.23 15.20 -14.82
C ASP A 278 -38.03 14.11 -15.91
N ASP A 279 -38.33 12.89 -15.43
CA ASP A 279 -38.97 11.73 -16.06
C ASP A 279 -38.36 11.09 -17.33
N ASP A 280 -37.83 9.86 -17.16
CA ASP A 280 -38.44 8.70 -17.83
C ASP A 280 -38.05 7.36 -17.19
N ASP A 281 -39.08 6.57 -16.93
CA ASP A 281 -39.08 5.23 -16.35
C ASP A 281 -38.69 4.20 -17.44
N VAL A 282 -37.52 3.55 -17.34
CA VAL A 282 -37.22 2.34 -18.13
C VAL A 282 -36.69 1.23 -17.23
N LEU A 283 -37.64 0.43 -16.76
CA LEU A 283 -37.43 -0.89 -16.20
C LEU A 283 -36.95 -1.86 -17.31
N LEU A 284 -35.67 -2.21 -17.32
CA LEU A 284 -35.15 -3.37 -18.07
C LEU A 284 -34.23 -4.21 -17.18
N THR A 285 -34.83 -5.25 -16.60
CA THR A 285 -34.13 -6.37 -15.97
C THR A 285 -33.42 -7.22 -17.02
N ALA A 286 -32.09 -7.32 -16.96
CA ALA A 286 -31.35 -8.46 -17.49
C ALA A 286 -30.02 -8.60 -16.76
N THR A 287 -29.93 -9.72 -16.06
CA THR A 287 -28.82 -10.29 -15.28
C THR A 287 -27.52 -10.48 -16.06
N ASN A 288 -26.40 -10.26 -15.36
CA ASN A 288 -25.04 -10.77 -15.57
C ASN A 288 -24.46 -10.62 -16.97
N LEU A 289 -23.45 -9.75 -17.11
CA LEU A 289 -22.26 -9.91 -17.97
C LEU A 289 -21.39 -8.64 -17.82
N TYR A 290 -20.31 -8.70 -17.04
CA TYR A 290 -19.27 -7.67 -16.98
C TYR A 290 -17.93 -8.28 -17.40
N PRO A 291 -17.13 -7.55 -18.18
CA PRO A 291 -15.69 -7.62 -18.01
C PRO A 291 -15.09 -6.23 -17.74
N ALA A 292 -14.27 -6.19 -16.68
CA ALA A 292 -13.26 -5.18 -16.35
C ALA A 292 -13.70 -3.71 -16.32
N GLY A 293 -14.49 -3.37 -15.30
CA GLY A 293 -14.65 -1.99 -14.84
C GLY A 293 -13.51 -1.64 -13.88
N VAL A 294 -12.68 -0.67 -14.25
CA VAL A 294 -11.64 -0.08 -13.39
C VAL A 294 -12.23 0.25 -12.01
N VAL A 295 -11.65 -0.36 -10.96
CA VAL A 295 -12.09 -0.17 -9.58
C VAL A 295 -11.70 1.22 -9.10
N GLU A 296 -12.68 2.11 -9.01
CA GLU A 296 -12.52 3.40 -8.39
C GLU A 296 -12.15 3.25 -6.90
N ILE A 297 -10.98 3.77 -6.52
CA ILE A 297 -10.70 4.18 -5.13
C ILE A 297 -10.71 5.70 -5.12
N GLN A 298 -11.89 6.30 -5.01
CA GLN A 298 -12.00 7.70 -4.63
C GLN A 298 -11.66 7.83 -3.14
N ALA A 299 -10.43 8.23 -2.84
CA ALA A 299 -10.15 8.90 -1.58
C ALA A 299 -10.68 10.33 -1.71
N TYR A 300 -11.89 10.59 -1.19
CA TYR A 300 -12.41 11.94 -1.01
C TYR A 300 -11.45 12.75 -0.13
N GLN A 301 -10.60 13.57 -0.73
CA GLN A 301 -10.00 14.74 -0.08
C GLN A 301 -10.80 15.97 -0.52
N LYS A 302 -11.91 16.26 0.18
CA LYS A 302 -12.36 17.65 0.29
C LYS A 302 -11.41 18.34 1.25
N GLY A 303 -10.77 19.38 0.74
CA GLY A 303 -9.75 20.16 1.43
C GLY A 303 -10.23 20.76 2.75
N ILE A 304 -9.23 20.97 3.62
CA ILE A 304 -9.19 22.06 4.59
C ILE A 304 -8.86 23.34 3.83
#